data_AF-A0A7X6FST3-F1
#
_entry.id   AF-A0A7X6FST3-F1
#
_cell.length_a   1.000
_cell.length_b   1.000
_cell.length_c   1.000
_cell.angle_alpha   90.00
_cell.angle_beta   90.00
_cell.angle_gamma   90.00
#
_symmetry.space_group_name_H-M   'P 1'
#
loop_
_entity.id
_entity.type
_entity.pdbx_description
1 polymer ?
#
loop_
_entity_poly.entity_id
_entity_poly.type
_entity_poly.pdbx_seq_one_letter_code
_entity_poly.pdbx_strand_id
1 'polypeptide(L)'
;MFRVAFRDPDRNPFRLAITITTTRLILLQADAGEIVTAFGNFVVGGSIAVGLIIFFIITIAQFVVIAKGAERVAEVAARFTLDALPGKQMSIDAELRNGDIDQAQARAMRQTLEQESQFFGAMDGAMKFVKGDVLAGMVLFSSTLSVVWQLEFCSTKWDLQKPG
;
A
#
# COMPACT_ATOMS: atom_id res chain seq x y z
N MET A 1 18.74 20.95 -17.79
CA MET A 1 17.55 20.90 -16.92
C MET A 1 17.13 19.45 -16.67
N PHE A 2 18.01 18.64 -16.05
CA PHE A 2 17.73 17.28 -15.57
C PHE A 2 18.69 17.02 -14.41
N ARG A 3 18.39 17.64 -13.27
CA ARG A 3 19.16 17.44 -12.03
C ARG A 3 18.20 16.80 -11.03
N VAL A 4 17.94 15.51 -11.25
CA VAL A 4 17.12 14.72 -10.34
C VAL A 4 17.86 14.62 -9.01
N ALA A 5 17.22 15.15 -7.98
CA ALA A 5 17.67 15.08 -6.60
C ALA A 5 17.66 13.62 -6.13
N PHE A 6 18.79 12.93 -6.30
CA PHE A 6 19.12 11.69 -5.60
C PHE A 6 20.16 12.01 -4.54
N ARG A 7 19.72 12.55 -3.41
CA ARG A 7 20.54 12.70 -2.20
C ARG A 7 19.78 12.07 -1.04
N ASP A 8 19.57 10.75 -1.12
CA ASP A 8 19.14 9.93 0.01
C ASP A 8 20.34 9.10 0.47
N PRO A 9 20.95 9.38 1.64
CA PRO A 9 22.18 8.72 2.10
C PRO A 9 22.00 7.25 2.56
N ASP A 10 20.76 6.75 2.63
CA ASP A 10 20.46 5.38 3.09
C ASP A 10 20.03 4.42 1.96
N ARG A 11 20.01 4.89 0.71
CA ARG A 11 19.62 4.05 -0.44
C ARG A 11 20.81 3.25 -0.93
N ASN A 12 20.77 1.92 -0.77
CA ASN A 12 21.67 0.99 -1.45
C ASN A 12 21.65 1.28 -2.97
N PRO A 13 22.67 1.96 -3.54
CA PRO A 13 22.64 2.44 -4.93
C PRO A 13 22.58 1.28 -5.91
N PHE A 14 23.09 0.12 -5.49
CA PHE A 14 23.05 -1.14 -6.20
C PHE A 14 21.63 -1.66 -6.44
N ARG A 15 20.75 -1.59 -5.42
CA ARG A 15 19.34 -2.03 -5.58
C ARG A 15 18.63 -1.16 -6.60
N LEU A 16 18.79 0.16 -6.49
CA LEU A 16 18.12 1.11 -7.37
C LEU A 16 18.63 1.01 -8.82
N ALA A 17 19.95 0.84 -8.99
CA ALA A 17 20.58 0.63 -10.29
C ALA A 17 20.10 -0.66 -10.97
N ILE A 18 19.99 -1.76 -10.23
CA ILE A 18 19.47 -3.04 -10.78
C ILE A 18 18.02 -2.87 -11.22
N THR A 19 17.14 -2.34 -10.37
CA THR A 19 15.72 -2.20 -10.71
C THR A 19 15.51 -1.34 -11.96
N ILE A 20 16.22 -0.22 -12.09
CA ILE A 20 16.13 0.66 -13.26
C ILE A 20 16.68 -0.03 -14.51
N THR A 21 17.80 -0.74 -14.40
CA THR A 21 18.44 -1.41 -15.54
C THR A 21 17.60 -2.60 -16.03
N THR A 22 17.09 -3.42 -15.14
CA THR A 22 16.19 -4.55 -15.46
C THR A 22 14.90 -4.05 -16.12
N THR A 23 14.28 -3.00 -15.57
CA THR A 23 13.06 -2.43 -16.16
C THR A 23 13.30 -1.89 -17.58
N ARG A 24 14.45 -1.24 -17.81
CA ARG A 24 14.84 -0.76 -19.14
C ARG A 24 15.03 -1.91 -20.13
N LEU A 25 15.68 -3.00 -19.73
CA LEU A 25 15.90 -4.16 -20.61
C LEU A 25 14.57 -4.83 -21.00
N ILE A 26 13.66 -5.01 -20.03
CA ILE A 26 12.32 -5.58 -20.28
C ILE A 26 11.54 -4.72 -21.29
N LEU A 27 11.55 -3.39 -21.13
CA LEU A 27 10.78 -2.49 -22.00
C LEU A 27 11.37 -2.30 -23.39
N LEU A 28 12.70 -2.35 -23.55
CA LEU A 28 13.37 -2.07 -24.83
C LEU A 28 13.66 -3.34 -25.64
N GLN A 29 13.86 -4.48 -24.99
CA GLN A 29 14.36 -5.69 -25.64
C GLN A 29 13.43 -6.90 -25.41
N ALA A 30 12.35 -6.74 -24.62
CA ALA A 30 11.52 -7.84 -24.12
C ALA A 30 12.32 -8.96 -23.44
N ASP A 31 13.57 -8.65 -23.06
CA ASP A 31 14.48 -9.55 -22.38
C ASP A 31 14.51 -9.17 -20.91
N ALA A 32 14.19 -10.15 -20.07
CA ALA A 32 14.20 -9.99 -18.62
C ALA A 32 15.62 -9.77 -18.07
N GLY A 33 16.66 -9.97 -18.89
CA GLY A 33 18.06 -9.84 -18.52
C GLY A 33 18.54 -11.08 -17.74
N GLU A 34 19.85 -11.29 -17.76
CA GLU A 34 20.49 -12.50 -17.24
C GLU A 34 20.18 -12.75 -15.75
N ILE A 35 20.04 -11.69 -14.96
CA ILE A 35 19.72 -11.79 -13.53
C ILE A 35 18.32 -12.37 -13.32
N VAL A 36 17.31 -11.92 -14.07
CA VAL A 36 15.92 -12.40 -13.90
C VAL A 36 15.79 -13.83 -14.42
N THR A 37 16.44 -14.16 -15.53
CA THR A 37 16.47 -15.52 -16.09
C THR A 37 17.18 -16.51 -15.15
N ALA A 38 18.32 -16.11 -14.57
CA ALA A 38 19.03 -16.91 -13.58
C ALA A 38 18.18 -17.11 -12.31
N PHE A 39 17.51 -16.07 -11.83
CA PHE A 39 16.58 -16.16 -10.69
C PHE A 39 15.38 -17.05 -11.00
N GLY A 40 14.81 -16.94 -12.19
CA GLY A 40 13.70 -17.79 -12.65
C GLY A 40 14.10 -19.27 -12.66
N ASN A 41 15.26 -19.59 -13.24
CA ASN A 41 15.79 -20.95 -13.25
C ASN A 41 16.12 -21.46 -11.83
N PHE A 42 16.62 -20.59 -10.95
CA PHE A 42 16.88 -20.92 -9.56
C PHE A 42 15.60 -21.23 -8.76
N VAL A 43 14.54 -20.43 -8.94
CA VAL A 43 13.25 -20.60 -8.25
C VAL A 43 12.47 -21.81 -8.78
N VAL A 44 12.55 -22.10 -10.08
CA VAL A 44 11.86 -23.23 -10.71
C VAL A 44 12.55 -24.55 -10.40
N GLY A 45 13.86 -24.57 -10.11
CA GLY A 45 14.56 -25.75 -9.61
C GLY A 45 14.44 -27.01 -10.49
N GLY A 46 14.16 -26.85 -11.78
CA GLY A 46 13.93 -27.94 -12.74
C GLY A 46 12.48 -28.43 -12.86
N SER A 47 11.53 -27.93 -12.06
CA SER A 47 10.10 -28.26 -12.17
C SER A 47 9.22 -27.01 -12.08
N ILE A 48 8.54 -26.69 -13.19
CA ILE A 48 7.57 -25.58 -13.26
C ILE A 48 6.54 -25.64 -12.13
N ALA A 49 6.14 -26.84 -11.70
CA ALA A 49 5.19 -27.02 -10.59
C ALA A 49 5.75 -26.49 -9.26
N VAL A 50 7.03 -26.69 -8.98
CA VAL A 50 7.68 -26.21 -7.75
C VAL A 50 7.84 -24.69 -7.80
N GLY A 51 8.24 -24.14 -8.94
CA GLY A 51 8.33 -22.70 -9.15
C GLY A 51 6.99 -21.99 -8.93
N LEU A 52 5.89 -22.59 -9.37
CA LEU A 52 4.54 -22.04 -9.13
C LEU A 52 4.16 -22.02 -7.65
N ILE A 53 4.43 -23.10 -6.91
CA ILE A 53 4.13 -23.16 -5.47
C ILE A 53 4.90 -22.08 -4.72
N ILE A 54 6.19 -21.91 -5.01
CA ILE A 54 7.03 -20.90 -4.36
C ILE A 54 6.57 -19.48 -4.75
N PHE A 55 6.22 -19.25 -6.02
CA PHE A 55 5.67 -17.98 -6.48
C PHE A 55 4.38 -17.61 -5.73
N PHE A 56 3.46 -18.56 -5.55
CA PHE A 56 2.24 -18.35 -4.76
C PHE A 56 2.54 -18.05 -3.28
N ILE A 57 3.45 -18.79 -2.64
CA ILE A 57 3.86 -18.55 -1.25
C ILE A 57 4.42 -17.13 -1.10
N ILE A 58 5.32 -16.71 -1.98
CA ILE A 58 5.94 -15.36 -1.93
C ILE A 58 4.90 -14.28 -2.21
N THR A 59 4.00 -14.47 -3.18
CA THR A 59 2.96 -13.49 -3.53
C THR A 59 1.99 -13.28 -2.37
N ILE A 60 1.52 -14.37 -1.74
CA ILE A 60 0.65 -14.31 -0.56
C ILE A 60 1.39 -13.66 0.61
N ALA A 61 2.65 -14.04 0.88
CA ALA A 61 3.45 -13.46 1.95
C ALA A 61 3.68 -11.95 1.76
N GLN A 62 4.02 -11.51 0.56
CA GLN A 62 4.18 -10.08 0.24
C GLN A 62 2.87 -9.33 0.42
N PHE A 63 1.75 -9.90 -0.01
CA PHE A 63 0.45 -9.27 0.15
C PHE A 63 0.03 -9.14 1.62
N VAL A 64 0.26 -10.18 2.45
CA VAL A 64 0.01 -10.13 3.89
C VAL A 64 0.85 -9.06 4.59
N VAL A 65 2.12 -8.89 4.20
CA VAL A 65 3.00 -7.84 4.73
C VAL A 65 2.49 -6.45 4.36
N ILE A 66 2.04 -6.24 3.11
CA ILE A 66 1.49 -4.96 2.66
C ILE A 66 0.19 -4.64 3.40
N ALA A 67 -0.71 -5.63 3.55
CA ALA A 67 -1.97 -5.46 4.26
C ALA A 67 -1.76 -5.11 5.75
N LYS A 68 -0.91 -5.87 6.45
CA LYS A 68 -0.56 -5.58 7.85
C LYS A 68 0.22 -4.26 8.01
N GLY A 69 1.00 -3.88 7.00
CA GLY A 69 1.70 -2.60 6.97
C GLY A 69 0.73 -1.42 6.86
N ALA A 70 -0.26 -1.51 5.97
CA ALA A 70 -1.28 -0.49 5.78
C ALA A 70 -2.17 -0.30 7.03
N GLU A 71 -2.47 -1.39 7.75
CA GLU A 71 -3.27 -1.37 8.97
C GLU A 71 -2.59 -0.54 10.09
N ARG A 72 -1.28 -0.73 10.31
CA ARG A 72 -0.51 0.03 11.30
C ARG A 72 -0.41 1.52 10.96
N VAL A 73 -0.25 1.86 9.68
CA VAL A 73 -0.16 3.26 9.24
C VAL A 73 -1.50 3.97 9.43
N ALA A 74 -2.62 3.30 9.18
CA ALA A 74 -3.95 3.86 9.38
C ALA A 74 -4.30 4.09 10.86
N GLU A 75 -3.86 3.19 11.76
CA GLU A 75 -4.00 3.37 13.22
C GLU A 75 -3.24 4.60 13.70
N VAL A 76 -1.99 4.77 13.25
CA VAL A 76 -1.14 5.89 13.65
C VAL A 76 -1.70 7.21 13.14
N ALA A 77 -2.19 7.27 11.89
CA ALA A 77 -2.78 8.49 11.33
C ALA A 77 -4.03 8.95 12.11
N ALA A 78 -4.93 8.02 12.44
CA ALA A 78 -6.14 8.33 13.21
C ALA A 78 -5.79 8.84 14.62
N ARG A 79 -4.78 8.24 15.26
CA ARG A 79 -4.34 8.61 16.60
C ARG A 79 -3.68 10.00 16.61
N PHE A 80 -2.84 10.31 15.62
CA PHE A 80 -2.26 11.65 15.47
C PHE A 80 -3.31 12.75 15.27
N THR A 81 -4.38 12.49 14.51
CA THR A 81 -5.46 13.46 14.33
C THR A 81 -6.29 13.65 15.60
N LEU A 82 -6.56 12.57 16.34
CA LEU A 82 -7.28 12.63 17.62
C LEU A 82 -6.46 13.32 18.73
N ASP A 83 -5.16 13.05 18.80
CA ASP A 83 -4.25 13.64 19.81
C ASP A 83 -4.01 15.15 19.57
N ALA A 84 -4.34 15.67 18.38
CA ALA A 84 -4.25 17.11 18.07
C ALA A 84 -5.46 17.93 18.56
N LEU A 85 -6.60 17.29 18.88
CA LEU A 85 -7.83 17.97 19.30
C LEU A 85 -7.69 18.74 20.64
N PRO A 86 -7.04 18.21 21.69
CA PRO A 86 -6.79 18.95 22.92
C PRO A 86 -5.90 20.17 22.70
N GLY A 87 -4.93 20.07 21.78
CA GLY A 87 -4.05 21.18 21.42
C GLY A 87 -4.81 22.36 20.81
N LYS A 88 -5.77 22.08 19.91
CA LYS A 88 -6.64 23.11 19.33
C LYS A 88 -7.60 23.73 20.36
N GLN A 89 -8.04 22.98 21.37
CA GLN A 89 -8.87 23.53 22.46
C GLN A 89 -8.05 24.43 23.40
N MET A 90 -6.82 24.01 23.72
CA MET A 90 -5.91 24.81 24.53
C MET A 90 -5.49 26.12 23.85
N SER A 91 -5.34 26.15 22.52
CA SER A 91 -5.03 27.40 21.79
C SER A 91 -6.19 28.40 21.86
N ILE A 92 -7.45 27.93 21.76
CA ILE A 92 -8.64 28.78 21.90
C ILE A 92 -8.74 29.35 23.32
N ASP A 93 -8.46 28.54 24.34
CA ASP A 93 -8.48 28.99 25.73
C ASP A 93 -7.37 30.03 26.02
N ALA A 94 -6.21 29.88 25.39
CA ALA A 94 -5.12 30.85 25.47
C ALA A 94 -5.46 32.18 24.77
N GLU A 95 -6.02 32.13 23.56
CA GLU A 95 -6.46 33.32 22.81
C GLU A 95 -7.57 34.08 23.56
N LEU A 96 -8.54 33.36 24.15
CA LEU A 96 -9.59 33.97 24.99
C LEU A 96 -9.00 34.66 26.23
N ARG A 97 -7.97 34.06 26.84
CA ARG A 97 -7.32 34.61 28.04
C ARG A 97 -6.44 35.82 27.75
N ASN A 98 -5.87 35.90 26.55
CA ASN A 98 -5.08 37.03 26.06
C ASN A 98 -5.96 38.20 25.55
N GLY A 99 -7.26 37.96 25.34
CA GLY A 99 -8.20 38.96 24.84
C GLY A 99 -8.17 39.11 23.31
N ASP A 100 -7.51 38.20 22.59
CA ASP A 100 -7.44 38.20 21.12
C ASP A 100 -8.78 37.80 20.48
N ILE A 101 -9.62 37.06 21.21
CA ILE A 101 -10.97 36.62 20.80
C ILE A 101 -12.00 36.86 21.91
N ASP A 102 -13.23 37.17 21.51
CA ASP A 102 -14.36 37.37 22.43
C ASP A 102 -15.05 36.04 22.82
N GLN A 103 -15.78 36.02 23.95
CA GLN A 103 -16.56 34.87 24.43
C GLN A 103 -17.51 34.30 23.37
N ALA A 104 -18.12 35.16 22.55
CA ALA A 104 -18.98 34.71 21.45
C ALA A 104 -18.19 33.98 20.35
N GLN A 105 -16.99 34.48 20.01
CA GLN A 105 -16.10 33.86 19.01
C GLN A 105 -15.51 32.54 19.50
N ALA A 106 -15.08 32.48 20.77
CA ALA A 106 -14.58 31.25 21.36
C ALA A 106 -15.66 30.14 21.42
N ARG A 107 -16.92 30.49 21.69
CA ARG A 107 -18.04 29.54 21.61
C ARG A 107 -18.26 29.02 20.19
N ALA A 108 -18.21 29.89 19.18
CA ALA A 108 -18.33 29.49 17.79
C ALA A 108 -17.18 28.55 17.37
N MET A 109 -15.93 28.86 17.73
CA MET A 109 -14.78 28.00 17.43
C MET A 109 -14.85 26.64 18.14
N ARG A 110 -15.30 26.60 19.41
CA ARG A 110 -15.53 25.35 20.14
C ARG A 110 -16.62 24.49 19.50
N GLN A 111 -17.70 25.09 19.02
CA GLN A 111 -18.75 24.37 18.27
C GLN A 111 -18.23 23.78 16.96
N THR A 112 -17.39 24.51 16.22
CA THR A 112 -16.75 23.99 15.01
C THR A 112 -15.81 22.81 15.32
N LEU A 113 -15.08 22.89 16.44
CA LEU A 113 -14.23 21.80 16.94
C LEU A 113 -15.02 20.57 17.37
N GLU A 114 -16.18 20.76 18.01
CA GLU A 114 -17.11 19.70 18.36
C GLU A 114 -17.69 19.02 17.11
N GLN A 115 -18.02 19.80 16.08
CA GLN A 115 -18.47 19.28 14.79
C GLN A 115 -17.35 18.51 14.07
N GLU A 116 -16.11 19.02 14.08
CA GLU A 116 -14.93 18.29 13.58
C GLU A 116 -14.79 16.95 14.32
N SER A 117 -14.87 16.95 15.65
CA SER A 117 -14.76 15.74 16.47
C SER A 117 -15.88 14.73 16.18
N GLN A 118 -17.13 15.19 16.04
CA GLN A 118 -18.25 14.32 15.65
C GLN A 118 -18.09 13.79 14.23
N PHE A 119 -17.58 14.59 13.30
CA PHE A 119 -17.31 14.18 11.93
C PHE A 119 -16.21 13.10 11.87
N PHE A 120 -15.10 13.29 12.59
CA PHE A 120 -14.04 12.28 12.71
C PHE A 120 -14.50 11.02 13.46
N GLY A 121 -15.39 11.16 14.45
CA GLY A 121 -16.01 10.01 15.15
C GLY A 121 -16.97 9.22 14.25
N ALA A 122 -17.82 9.90 13.48
CA ALA A 122 -18.68 9.28 12.48
C ALA A 122 -17.85 8.62 11.35
N MET A 123 -16.74 9.24 10.97
CA MET A 123 -15.79 8.71 9.99
C MET A 123 -15.07 7.47 10.52
N ASP A 124 -14.65 7.41 11.79
CA ASP A 124 -14.07 6.19 12.40
C ASP A 124 -15.08 5.03 12.40
N GLY A 125 -16.36 5.34 12.66
CA GLY A 125 -17.47 4.39 12.51
C GLY A 125 -17.60 3.84 11.10
N ALA A 126 -17.71 4.72 10.09
CA ALA A 126 -17.77 4.32 8.67
C ALA A 126 -16.52 3.54 8.24
N MET A 127 -15.33 3.94 8.71
CA MET A 127 -14.08 3.30 8.35
C MET A 127 -13.94 1.88 8.94
N LYS A 128 -14.59 1.58 10.07
CA LYS A 128 -14.67 0.22 10.61
C LYS A 128 -15.50 -0.71 9.73
N PHE A 129 -16.58 -0.23 9.12
CA PHE A 129 -17.37 -0.99 8.15
C PHE A 129 -16.61 -1.19 6.83
N VAL A 130 -15.97 -0.13 6.32
CA VAL A 130 -15.13 -0.19 5.11
C VAL A 130 -13.93 -1.11 5.31
N LYS A 131 -13.32 -1.14 6.51
CA LYS A 131 -12.22 -2.08 6.83
C LYS A 131 -12.64 -3.54 6.68
N GLY A 132 -13.85 -3.91 7.11
CA GLY A 132 -14.38 -5.27 6.95
C GLY A 132 -14.61 -5.64 5.49
N ASP A 133 -15.14 -4.71 4.70
CA ASP A 133 -15.45 -4.91 3.29
C ASP A 133 -14.19 -4.95 2.40
N VAL A 134 -13.18 -4.14 2.73
CA VAL A 134 -11.87 -4.15 2.05
C VAL A 134 -11.11 -5.46 2.29
N LEU A 135 -11.21 -6.05 3.48
CA LEU A 135 -10.62 -7.36 3.75
C LEU A 135 -11.30 -8.48 2.93
N ALA A 136 -12.64 -8.46 2.85
CA ALA A 136 -13.39 -9.39 2.00
C ALA A 136 -13.08 -9.18 0.52
N GLY A 137 -13.03 -7.91 0.06
CA GLY A 137 -12.68 -7.53 -1.29
C GLY A 137 -11.26 -7.94 -1.69
N MET A 138 -10.28 -7.82 -0.78
CA MET A 138 -8.91 -8.29 -1.02
C MET A 138 -8.82 -9.80 -1.19
N VAL A 139 -9.54 -10.58 -0.37
CA VAL A 139 -9.59 -12.05 -0.50
C VAL A 139 -10.26 -12.45 -1.81
N LEU A 140 -11.34 -11.78 -2.20
CA LEU A 140 -12.01 -12.00 -3.48
C LEU A 140 -11.12 -11.65 -4.68
N PHE A 141 -10.39 -10.54 -4.62
CA PHE A 141 -9.46 -10.12 -5.68
C PHE A 141 -8.29 -11.10 -5.81
N SER A 142 -7.71 -11.53 -4.68
CA SER A 142 -6.67 -12.57 -4.63
C SER A 142 -7.15 -13.90 -5.22
N SER A 143 -8.35 -14.34 -4.83
CA SER A 143 -8.94 -15.59 -5.31
C SER A 143 -9.23 -15.53 -6.81
N THR A 144 -9.76 -14.40 -7.29
CA THR A 144 -10.08 -14.18 -8.70
C THR A 144 -8.81 -14.15 -9.55
N LEU A 145 -7.77 -13.46 -9.09
CA LEU A 145 -6.48 -13.42 -9.79
C LEU A 145 -5.87 -14.82 -9.87
N SER A 146 -5.94 -15.61 -8.79
CA SER A 146 -5.47 -16.99 -8.78
C SER A 146 -6.21 -17.88 -9.78
N VAL A 147 -7.53 -17.71 -9.93
CA VAL A 147 -8.35 -18.48 -10.89
C VAL A 147 -8.08 -18.07 -12.33
N VAL A 148 -7.96 -16.76 -12.61
CA VAL A 148 -7.60 -16.25 -13.94
C VAL A 148 -6.23 -16.77 -14.36
N TRP A 149 -5.27 -16.78 -13.44
CA TRP A 149 -3.93 -17.32 -13.70
C TRP A 149 -3.94 -18.82 -13.95
N GLN A 150 -4.78 -19.57 -13.21
CA GLN A 150 -4.96 -21.01 -13.45
C GLN A 150 -5.56 -21.29 -14.83
N LEU A 151 -6.51 -20.46 -15.28
CA LEU A 151 -7.13 -20.54 -16.60
C LEU A 151 -6.13 -20.19 -17.71
N GLU A 152 -5.32 -19.14 -17.52
CA GLU A 152 -4.29 -18.76 -18.48
C GLU A 152 -3.21 -19.85 -18.57
N PHE A 153 -2.76 -20.40 -17.44
CA PHE A 153 -1.81 -21.52 -17.40
C PHE A 153 -2.38 -22.79 -18.07
N CYS A 154 -3.67 -23.07 -17.86
CA CYS A 154 -4.36 -24.19 -18.52
C CYS A 154 -4.46 -23.96 -20.04
N SER A 155 -4.71 -22.72 -20.46
CA SER A 155 -4.71 -22.32 -21.88
C SER A 155 -3.33 -22.48 -22.52
N THR A 156 -2.26 -22.02 -21.87
CA THR A 156 -0.88 -22.19 -22.35
C THR A 156 -0.48 -23.66 -22.45
N LYS A 157 -0.93 -24.50 -21.51
CA LYS A 157 -0.77 -25.96 -21.56
C LYS A 157 -1.52 -26.60 -22.73
N TRP A 158 -2.73 -26.12 -23.04
CA TRP A 158 -3.56 -26.62 -24.15
C TRP A 158 -2.97 -26.29 -25.53
N ASP A 159 -2.36 -25.11 -25.70
CA ASP A 159 -1.74 -24.72 -26.96
C ASP A 159 -0.42 -25.47 -27.24
N LEU A 160 0.29 -25.88 -26.18
CA LEU A 160 1.46 -26.77 -26.26
C LEU A 160 1.12 -28.23 -26.62
N GLN A 161 -0.16 -28.61 -26.60
CA GLN A 161 -0.60 -30.00 -26.81
C GLN A 161 -1.39 -30.21 -28.11
N LYS A 162 -1.49 -29.19 -28.98
CA LYS A 162 -2.00 -29.37 -30.35
C LYS A 162 -0.94 -30.08 -31.22
N PRO A 163 -1.14 -31.33 -31.64
CA PRO A 163 -0.42 -31.84 -32.81
C PRO A 163 -0.82 -30.98 -34.02
N GLY A 164 0.18 -30.64 -34.85
CA GLY A 164 0.03 -29.84 -36.06
C GLY A 164 -0.92 -30.42 -37.09
#